data_AF-A0A9X1X0V1-F1
#
_entry.id   AF-A0A9X1X0V1-F1
#
_cell.length_a   1.000
_cell.length_b   1.000
_cell.length_c   1.000
_cell.angle_alpha   90.00
_cell.angle_beta   90.00
_cell.angle_gamma   90.00
#
_symmetry.space_group_name_H-M   'P 1'
#
loop_
_entity.id
_entity.type
_entity.pdbx_description
1 polymer ?
#
loop_
_entity_poly.entity_id
_entity_poly.type
_entity_poly.pdbx_seq_one_letter_code
_entity_poly.pdbx_strand_id
1 'polypeptide(L)'
;MAAENINNQPVSELYIASRGQINHYHLSIGLRLIWLNNSQAFMFGIYSATVVVKAPNAFLLAQERNLAMVIPIIGFLISLFILGDVIASLIQMHKLNCNYNHGPEEERLFPLVYTNLFNRMLQHLSPVLSSLLFILIWGGLILFDHGLLNL
;
A
#
# COMPACT_ATOMS: atom_id res chain seq x y z
N MET A 1 31.34 3.21 44.99
CA MET A 1 29.93 2.96 44.60
C MET A 1 29.37 4.31 44.18
N ALA A 2 29.54 4.67 42.90
CA ALA A 2 29.14 5.98 42.37
C ALA A 2 27.79 5.81 41.67
N ALA A 3 26.76 6.44 42.23
CA ALA A 3 25.42 6.48 41.67
C ALA A 3 25.40 7.38 40.43
N GLU A 4 25.09 6.76 39.29
CA GLU A 4 24.03 7.19 38.38
C GLU A 4 23.84 8.71 38.21
N ASN A 5 24.56 9.28 37.25
CA ASN A 5 24.17 10.54 36.64
C ASN A 5 23.54 10.21 35.28
N ILE A 6 22.33 9.63 35.31
CA ILE A 6 21.53 9.50 34.09
C ILE A 6 21.16 10.91 33.67
N ASN A 7 21.69 11.27 32.52
CA ASN A 7 21.53 12.53 31.81
C ASN A 7 20.03 12.84 31.63
N ASN A 8 19.43 13.54 32.60
CA ASN A 8 18.04 14.01 32.58
C ASN A 8 17.91 15.26 31.67
N GLN A 9 18.43 15.20 30.45
CA GLN A 9 18.04 16.18 29.44
C GLN A 9 16.61 15.86 29.00
N PRO A 10 15.70 16.86 28.94
CA PRO A 10 14.38 16.64 28.40
C PRO A 10 14.53 16.08 26.99
N VAL A 11 13.86 14.96 26.73
CA VAL A 11 13.83 14.34 25.41
C VAL A 11 13.34 15.40 24.43
N SER A 12 14.23 15.87 23.55
CA SER A 12 13.93 16.95 22.59
C SER A 12 12.63 16.62 21.84
N GLU A 13 11.76 17.61 21.62
CA GLU A 13 10.50 17.44 20.88
C GLU A 13 10.76 16.82 19.49
N LEU A 14 11.91 17.11 18.89
CA LEU A 14 12.38 16.54 17.62
C LEU A 14 12.63 15.02 17.71
N TYR A 15 13.14 14.54 18.84
CA TYR A 15 13.34 13.11 19.09
C TYR A 15 11.99 12.39 19.22
N ILE A 16 11.05 12.98 19.98
CA ILE A 16 9.69 12.43 20.14
C ILE A 16 8.98 12.37 18.78
N ALA A 17 9.04 13.45 18.00
CA ALA A 17 8.45 13.54 16.67
C ALA A 17 9.05 12.50 15.70
N SER A 18 10.39 12.36 15.67
CA SER A 18 11.07 11.42 14.78
C SER A 18 10.73 9.97 15.13
N ARG A 19 10.73 9.62 16.43
CA ARG A 19 10.32 8.30 16.90
C ARG A 19 8.85 8.02 16.56
N GLY A 20 7.98 9.01 16.69
CA GLY A 20 6.57 8.92 16.29
C GLY A 20 6.39 8.62 14.81
N GLN A 21 7.16 9.28 13.93
CA GLN A 21 7.12 9.05 12.49
C GLN A 21 7.66 7.66 12.10
N ILE A 22 8.74 7.20 12.73
CA ILE A 22 9.26 5.83 12.51
C ILE A 22 8.19 4.79 12.87
N ASN A 23 7.54 4.95 14.03
CA ASN A 23 6.46 4.06 14.46
C ASN A 23 5.27 4.10 13.49
N HIS A 24 4.90 5.28 13.00
CA HIS A 24 3.85 5.44 11.99
C HIS A 24 4.17 4.65 10.71
N TYR A 25 5.40 4.75 10.19
CA TYR A 25 5.81 4.00 8.99
C TYR A 25 5.81 2.50 9.22
N HIS A 26 6.27 2.03 10.38
CA HIS A 26 6.26 0.62 10.74
C HIS A 26 4.83 0.06 10.74
N LEU A 27 3.89 0.76 11.40
CA LEU A 27 2.47 0.38 11.42
C LEU A 27 1.83 0.42 10.02
N SER A 28 2.14 1.44 9.23
CA SER A 28 1.64 1.58 7.85
C SER A 28 2.09 0.41 6.96
N ILE A 29 3.35 0.00 7.06
CA ILE A 29 3.87 -1.18 6.34
C ILE A 29 3.10 -2.45 6.75
N GLY A 30 2.94 -2.67 8.06
CA GLY A 30 2.20 -3.83 8.58
C GLY A 30 0.75 -3.88 8.06
N LEU A 31 0.03 -2.76 8.13
CA LEU A 31 -1.34 -2.66 7.61
C LEU A 31 -1.42 -2.93 6.10
N ARG A 32 -0.47 -2.40 5.32
CA ARG A 32 -0.41 -2.64 3.86
C ARG A 32 -0.19 -4.11 3.51
N LEU A 33 0.65 -4.82 4.27
CA LEU A 33 0.86 -6.25 4.09
C LEU A 33 -0.40 -7.06 4.44
N ILE A 34 -1.13 -6.68 5.49
CA ILE A 34 -2.43 -7.28 5.83
C ILE A 34 -3.43 -7.08 4.69
N TRP A 35 -3.53 -5.86 4.16
CA TRP A 35 -4.39 -5.54 3.02
C TRP A 35 -4.02 -6.32 1.76
N LEU A 36 -2.72 -6.46 1.47
CA LEU A 36 -2.24 -7.28 0.36
C LEU A 36 -2.69 -8.73 0.54
N ASN A 37 -2.44 -9.33 1.70
CA ASN A 37 -2.79 -10.72 1.98
C ASN A 37 -4.28 -10.97 1.83
N ASN A 38 -5.13 -10.11 2.40
CA ASN A 38 -6.57 -10.20 2.28
C ASN A 38 -7.04 -10.05 0.82
N SER A 39 -6.46 -9.09 0.08
CA SER A 39 -6.80 -8.86 -1.32
C SER A 39 -6.41 -10.05 -2.19
N GLN A 40 -5.24 -10.65 -1.97
CA GLN A 40 -4.80 -11.83 -2.70
C GLN A 40 -5.69 -13.03 -2.38
N ALA A 41 -5.99 -13.29 -1.11
CA ALA A 41 -6.88 -14.38 -0.71
C ALA A 41 -8.27 -14.26 -1.36
N PHE A 42 -8.82 -13.04 -1.40
CA PHE A 42 -10.08 -12.75 -2.08
C PHE A 42 -9.99 -13.00 -3.59
N MET A 43 -8.96 -12.49 -4.27
CA MET A 43 -8.76 -12.69 -5.71
C MET A 43 -8.57 -14.16 -6.08
N PHE A 44 -7.79 -14.91 -5.30
CA PHE A 44 -7.65 -16.36 -5.49
C PHE A 44 -8.97 -17.09 -5.28
N GLY A 45 -9.74 -16.70 -4.26
CA GLY A 45 -11.08 -17.24 -4.00
C GLY A 45 -12.00 -17.08 -5.21
N ILE A 46 -12.11 -15.86 -5.76
CA ILE A 46 -12.94 -15.61 -6.94
C ILE A 46 -12.38 -16.35 -8.15
N TYR A 47 -11.08 -16.28 -8.42
CA TYR A 47 -10.46 -16.95 -9.56
C TYR A 47 -10.74 -18.46 -9.55
N SER A 48 -10.57 -19.10 -8.39
CA SER A 48 -10.86 -20.53 -8.23
C SER A 48 -12.32 -20.85 -8.52
N ALA A 49 -13.26 -20.03 -8.04
CA ALA A 49 -14.67 -20.18 -8.36
C ALA A 49 -14.93 -20.02 -9.86
N THR A 50 -14.30 -19.03 -10.51
CA THR A 50 -14.44 -18.80 -11.95
C THR A 50 -13.92 -19.97 -12.78
N VAL A 51 -12.82 -20.62 -12.38
CA VAL A 51 -12.24 -21.74 -13.14
C VAL A 51 -12.96 -23.07 -12.87
N VAL A 52 -13.55 -23.24 -11.68
CA VAL A 52 -14.23 -24.49 -11.29
C VAL A 52 -15.68 -24.52 -11.78
N VAL A 53 -16.39 -23.39 -11.71
CA VAL A 53 -17.80 -23.30 -12.09
C VAL A 53 -17.91 -23.16 -13.60
N LYS A 54 -18.37 -24.22 -14.27
CA LYS A 54 -18.58 -24.21 -15.73
C LYS A 54 -19.81 -23.38 -16.10
N ALA A 55 -19.66 -22.46 -17.05
CA ALA A 55 -20.76 -21.71 -17.63
C ALA A 55 -21.83 -22.64 -18.25
N PRO A 56 -23.13 -22.39 -17.98
CA PRO A 56 -24.21 -23.23 -18.49
C PRO A 56 -24.58 -22.94 -19.95
N ASN A 57 -24.11 -21.85 -20.54
CA ASN A 57 -24.35 -21.49 -21.94
C ASN A 57 -23.14 -20.77 -22.57
N ALA A 58 -23.13 -20.69 -23.91
CA ALA A 58 -22.01 -20.13 -24.67
C ALA A 58 -21.78 -18.62 -24.42
N PHE A 59 -22.83 -17.88 -24.09
CA PHE A 59 -22.73 -16.44 -23.75
C PHE A 59 -21.96 -16.26 -22.43
N LEU A 60 -22.35 -17.01 -21.39
CA LEU A 60 -21.68 -16.98 -20.08
C LEU A 60 -20.27 -17.57 -20.15
N LEU A 61 -19.99 -18.49 -21.07
CA LEU A 61 -18.64 -19.03 -21.28
C LEU A 61 -17.64 -17.96 -21.72
N ALA A 62 -18.08 -17.01 -22.55
CA ALA A 62 -17.24 -15.87 -22.94
C ALA A 62 -16.95 -14.96 -21.73
N GLN A 63 -17.95 -14.73 -20.88
CA GLN A 63 -17.78 -13.93 -19.66
C GLN A 63 -16.87 -14.62 -18.64
N GLU A 64 -17.03 -15.93 -18.43
CA GLU A 64 -16.17 -16.75 -17.57
C GLU A 64 -14.71 -16.65 -18.01
N ARG A 65 -14.43 -16.79 -19.32
CA ARG A 65 -13.07 -16.64 -19.87
C ARG A 65 -12.49 -15.25 -19.64
N ASN A 66 -13.28 -14.20 -19.84
CA ASN A 66 -12.85 -12.83 -19.60
C ASN A 66 -12.53 -12.61 -18.11
N LEU A 67 -13.38 -13.08 -17.20
CA LEU A 67 -13.14 -13.00 -15.76
C LEU A 67 -11.89 -13.80 -15.35
N ALA A 68 -11.73 -15.02 -15.85
CA ALA A 68 -10.57 -15.86 -15.59
C ALA A 68 -9.25 -15.19 -16.03
N MET A 69 -9.29 -14.33 -17.06
CA MET A 69 -8.14 -13.53 -17.48
C MET A 69 -7.96 -12.26 -16.64
N VAL A 70 -9.05 -11.54 -16.35
CA VAL A 70 -9.01 -10.22 -15.69
C VAL A 70 -8.63 -10.33 -14.21
N ILE A 71 -9.19 -11.29 -13.47
CA ILE A 71 -8.95 -11.45 -12.03
C ILE A 71 -7.45 -11.55 -11.68
N PRO A 72 -6.64 -12.43 -12.31
CA PRO A 72 -5.22 -12.52 -11.98
C PRO A 72 -4.45 -11.23 -12.36
N ILE A 73 -4.85 -10.54 -13.43
CA ILE A 73 -4.25 -9.24 -13.80
C ILE A 73 -4.50 -8.21 -12.69
N ILE A 74 -5.73 -8.13 -12.16
CA ILE A 74 -6.05 -7.22 -11.05
C ILE A 74 -5.23 -7.57 -9.81
N GLY A 75 -5.19 -8.86 -9.44
CA GLY A 75 -4.41 -9.33 -8.30
C GLY A 75 -2.93 -8.96 -8.41
N PHE A 76 -2.37 -9.05 -9.61
CA PHE A 76 -1.00 -8.64 -9.90
C PHE A 76 -0.81 -7.11 -9.79
N LEU A 77 -1.71 -6.30 -10.37
CA LEU A 77 -1.62 -4.84 -10.32
C LEU A 77 -1.73 -4.30 -8.88
N ILE A 78 -2.65 -4.85 -8.07
CA ILE A 78 -2.77 -4.51 -6.66
C ILE A 78 -1.45 -4.83 -5.92
N SER A 79 -0.83 -5.97 -6.22
CA SER A 79 0.45 -6.34 -5.62
C SER A 79 1.56 -5.35 -5.97
N LEU A 80 1.63 -4.91 -7.22
CA LEU A 80 2.60 -3.89 -7.66
C LEU A 80 2.39 -2.55 -6.94
N PHE A 81 1.14 -2.09 -6.83
CA PHE A 81 0.84 -0.83 -6.16
C PHE A 81 1.19 -0.89 -4.67
N ILE A 82 0.84 -1.98 -3.98
CA ILE A 82 1.19 -2.14 -2.57
C ILE A 82 2.70 -2.30 -2.38
N LEU A 83 3.40 -3.00 -3.28
CA LEU A 83 4.87 -3.10 -3.23
C LEU A 83 5.53 -1.73 -3.34
N GLY A 84 5.09 -0.89 -4.29
CA GLY A 84 5.60 0.48 -4.43
C GLY A 84 5.42 1.29 -3.15
N ASP A 85 4.24 1.21 -2.55
CA ASP A 85 3.91 1.82 -1.27
C ASP A 85 4.86 1.34 -0.14
N VAL A 86 5.06 0.03 0.01
CA VAL A 86 5.94 -0.56 1.03
C VAL A 86 7.38 -0.10 0.84
N ILE A 87 7.91 -0.13 -0.39
CA ILE A 87 9.26 0.35 -0.70
C ILE A 87 9.39 1.84 -0.33
N ALA A 88 8.41 2.66 -0.68
CA ALA A 88 8.43 4.09 -0.36
C ALA A 88 8.44 4.35 1.16
N SER A 89 7.69 3.57 1.94
CA SER A 89 7.71 3.65 3.40
C SER A 89 9.02 3.15 4.00
N LEU A 90 9.62 2.09 3.46
CA LEU A 90 10.92 1.59 3.91
C LEU A 90 12.04 2.60 3.65
N ILE A 91 12.07 3.23 2.47
CA ILE A 91 13.05 4.28 2.14
C ILE A 91 12.92 5.46 3.12
N GLN A 92 11.69 5.88 3.44
CA GLN A 92 11.45 6.98 4.37
C GLN A 92 11.86 6.61 5.79
N MET A 93 11.47 5.42 6.26
CA MET A 93 11.88 4.91 7.56
C MET A 93 13.41 4.81 7.67
N HIS A 94 14.11 4.36 6.63
CA HIS A 94 15.56 4.30 6.62
C HIS A 94 16.20 5.69 6.74
N LYS A 95 15.71 6.69 5.98
CA LYS A 95 16.17 8.09 6.09
C LYS A 95 15.96 8.65 7.49
N LEU A 96 14.80 8.40 8.08
CA LEU A 96 14.51 8.81 9.46
C LEU A 96 15.41 8.13 10.48
N ASN A 97 15.66 6.82 10.34
CA ASN A 97 16.55 6.07 11.22
C ASN A 97 18.01 6.55 11.13
N CYS A 98 18.49 6.86 9.92
CA CYS A 98 19.82 7.44 9.74
C CYS A 98 19.91 8.77 10.49
N ASN A 99 18.96 9.67 10.32
CA ASN A 99 18.99 10.99 10.99
C ASN A 99 18.82 10.87 12.51
N TYR A 100 17.99 9.94 12.99
CA TYR A 100 17.79 9.66 14.40
C TYR A 100 19.08 9.17 15.11
N ASN A 101 19.90 8.38 14.41
CA ASN A 101 21.14 7.82 14.97
C ASN A 101 22.30 8.83 15.09
N HIS A 102 22.21 10.01 14.47
CA HIS A 102 23.25 11.05 14.57
C HIS A 102 23.14 11.91 15.85
N GLY A 103 22.13 11.69 16.69
CA GLY A 103 21.99 12.34 18.00
C GLY A 103 21.44 13.78 17.94
N PRO A 104 21.08 14.35 19.11
CA PRO A 104 20.37 15.64 19.20
C PRO A 104 21.25 16.87 18.94
N GLU A 105 22.58 16.72 18.84
CA GLU A 105 23.52 17.86 18.68
C GLU A 105 23.45 18.52 17.29
N GLU A 106 22.85 17.84 16.31
CA GLU A 106 22.68 18.37 14.96
C GLU A 106 21.18 18.54 14.65
N GLU A 107 20.52 19.50 15.31
CA GLU A 107 19.11 19.88 15.04
C GLU A 107 18.84 20.14 13.53
N ARG A 108 19.87 20.49 12.76
CA ARG A 108 19.82 20.68 11.30
C ARG A 108 19.61 19.38 10.50
N LEU A 109 19.89 18.22 11.08
CA LEU A 109 19.76 16.89 10.47
C LEU A 109 18.41 16.24 10.76
N PHE A 110 17.64 16.76 11.72
CA PHE A 110 16.27 16.31 11.92
C PHE A 110 15.41 16.80 10.76
N PRO A 111 14.71 15.90 10.06
CA PRO A 111 13.90 16.34 8.93
C PRO A 111 12.84 17.29 9.47
N LEU A 112 12.87 18.55 8.98
CA LEU A 112 11.67 19.38 8.93
C LEU A 112 10.55 18.47 8.45
N VAL A 113 9.41 18.48 9.14
CA VAL A 113 8.21 17.64 8.94
C VAL A 113 7.72 17.57 7.47
N TYR A 114 8.31 18.37 6.58
CA TYR A 114 8.23 18.33 5.13
C TYR A 114 9.08 17.20 4.53
N THR A 115 8.58 15.97 4.59
CA THR A 115 8.97 14.97 3.58
C THR A 115 8.63 15.51 2.18
N ASN A 116 9.51 15.25 1.21
CA ASN A 116 9.34 15.70 -0.18
C ASN A 116 7.92 15.35 -0.70
N LEU A 117 7.24 16.29 -1.36
CA LEU A 117 5.83 16.13 -1.81
C LEU A 117 5.62 14.84 -2.59
N PHE A 118 6.60 14.46 -3.41
CA PHE A 118 6.60 13.22 -4.17
C PHE A 118 6.47 11.97 -3.28
N ASN A 119 7.16 11.95 -2.13
CA ASN A 119 7.14 10.83 -1.20
C ASN A 119 5.82 10.73 -0.44
N ARG A 120 5.17 11.86 -0.13
CA ARG A 120 3.81 11.88 0.41
C ARG A 120 2.81 11.40 -0.62
N MET A 121 2.92 11.86 -1.87
CA MET A 121 2.06 11.41 -2.95
C MET A 121 2.18 9.90 -3.18
N LEU A 122 3.40 9.34 -3.15
CA LEU A 122 3.59 7.91 -3.31
C LEU A 122 2.83 7.10 -2.26
N GLN A 123 2.80 7.55 -1.00
CA GLN A 123 2.11 6.83 0.08
C GLN A 123 0.58 6.80 -0.08
N HIS A 124 0.01 7.74 -0.81
CA HIS A 124 -1.42 7.79 -1.09
C HIS A 124 -1.76 7.22 -2.48
N LEU A 125 -0.75 6.84 -3.26
CA LEU A 125 -0.93 6.42 -4.63
C LEU A 125 -1.64 5.07 -4.71
N SER A 126 -1.23 4.08 -3.91
CA SER A 126 -1.83 2.74 -3.97
C SER A 126 -3.33 2.74 -3.64
N PRO A 127 -3.83 3.35 -2.53
CA PRO A 127 -5.26 3.38 -2.24
C PRO A 127 -6.09 4.06 -3.35
N VAL A 128 -5.57 5.15 -3.93
CA VAL A 128 -6.26 5.89 -5.00
C VAL A 128 -6.26 5.06 -6.29
N LEU A 129 -5.11 4.54 -6.71
CA LEU A 129 -4.98 3.76 -7.94
C LEU A 129 -5.77 2.46 -7.88
N SER A 130 -5.74 1.75 -6.76
CA SER A 130 -6.54 0.53 -6.58
C SER A 130 -8.04 0.83 -6.60
N SER A 131 -8.48 1.93 -5.97
CA SER A 131 -9.88 2.36 -6.03
C SER A 131 -10.32 2.73 -7.45
N LEU A 132 -9.49 3.49 -8.17
CA LEU A 132 -9.74 3.85 -9.58
C LEU A 132 -9.76 2.60 -10.47
N LEU A 133 -8.82 1.68 -10.27
CA LEU A 133 -8.77 0.41 -11.00
C LEU A 133 -10.07 -0.38 -10.82
N PHE A 134 -10.56 -0.51 -9.58
CA PHE A 134 -11.83 -1.18 -9.32
C PHE A 134 -13.02 -0.46 -9.97
N ILE A 135 -13.11 0.87 -9.86
CA ILE A 135 -14.18 1.66 -10.50
C ILE A 135 -14.18 1.45 -12.02
N LEU A 136 -13.01 1.51 -12.65
CA LEU A 136 -12.87 1.35 -14.10
C LEU A 136 -13.25 -0.06 -14.56
N ILE A 137 -12.83 -1.09 -13.82
CA ILE A 137 -13.12 -2.47 -14.18
C ILE A 137 -14.60 -2.79 -13.97
N TRP A 138 -15.18 -2.42 -12.83
CA TRP A 138 -16.61 -2.61 -12.60
C TRP A 138 -17.46 -1.80 -13.56
N GLY A 139 -17.10 -0.53 -13.79
CA GLY A 139 -17.77 0.32 -14.78
C GLY A 139 -17.69 -0.27 -16.19
N GLY A 140 -16.51 -0.73 -16.60
CA GLY A 140 -16.32 -1.39 -17.89
C GLY A 140 -17.12 -2.68 -18.04
N LEU A 141 -17.13 -3.54 -17.01
CA LEU A 141 -17.93 -4.76 -16.99
C LEU A 141 -19.43 -4.47 -17.09
N ILE A 142 -19.94 -3.48 -16.34
CA ILE A 142 -21.35 -3.07 -16.40
C ILE A 142 -21.70 -2.54 -17.80
N LEU A 143 -20.87 -1.66 -18.35
CA LEU A 143 -21.09 -1.08 -19.68
C LEU A 143 -21.05 -2.13 -20.80
N PHE A 144 -20.15 -3.10 -20.69
CA PHE A 144 -20.04 -4.21 -21.63
C PHE A 144 -21.25 -5.16 -21.54
N ASP A 145 -21.65 -5.53 -20.32
CA ASP A 145 -22.77 -6.46 -20.09
C ASP A 145 -24.13 -5.85 -20.47
N HIS A 146 -24.30 -4.52 -20.30
CA HIS A 146 -25.53 -3.81 -20.65
C HIS A 146 -25.54 -3.32 -22.12
N GLY A 147 -24.56 -3.72 -22.94
CA GLY A 147 -24.51 -3.38 -24.36
C GLY A 147 -24.31 -1.89 -24.67
N LEU A 148 -23.84 -1.11 -23.70
CA LEU A 148 -23.57 0.33 -23.85
C LEU A 148 -22.25 0.60 -24.58
N LEU A 149 -21.35 -0.38 -24.61
CA LEU A 149 -20.11 -0.39 -25.39
C LEU A 149 -20.20 -1.44 -26.49
N ASN A 150 -21.07 -1.24 -27.48
CA ASN A 150 -20.96 -1.93 -28.76
C ASN A 150 -20.00 -1.12 -29.66
N LEU A 151 -18.72 -1.50 -29.62
CA LEU A 151 -17.70 -1.12 -30.59
C LEU A 151 -17.33 -2.34 -31.44
#